data_AF-A0A5C1QK22-F1
#
_entry.id   AF-A0A5C1QK22-F1
#
_cell.length_a   1.000
_cell.length_b   1.000
_cell.length_c   1.000
_cell.angle_alpha   90.00
_cell.angle_beta   90.00
_cell.angle_gamma   90.00
#
_symmetry.space_group_name_H-M   'P 1'
#
loop_
_entity.id
_entity.type
_entity.pdbx_description
1 polymer ?
#
loop_
_entity_poly.entity_id
_entity_poly.type
_entity_poly.pdbx_seq_one_letter_code
_entity_poly.pdbx_strand_id
1 'polypeptide(L)'
;MYNPFVESFAVQIKTARSLMEEGQYQQAFDLIVDKEVQVLPDLLGKIECMIDIGFILRDEKILRYGLYLLEKHGSEVLEVPDLGPLYFLNLGHQYSNMVTLSSFENEYYGFFCRTEQTKARQYYEKVLRYGSISSRVEFEAHKGLGQMYQSSGRGLEALASYQKALKINPLSREILHEKIRLMKEYALPSQPNRTEFLQEAWALLEKSSLSREDDDDQEDVIIKNRLLDSGLKREILETPGEYPLHSFPSRSKEEYFYTNFCLKNQLYLNLCTFCRKCDFSKGDTLGLSSSNLTIRKGQKNRFVRLNKYFNLLQDKYATGRYLLLDTLNPEHDKQYLDRSAGESDLKSISVKSRNFFQLSSAYLTGWSLWDDAAEFISVFWGMENPGSLRSLFYTGTSVKSVWHQNRSPSLHAVFELYSECILGSKQRMEKMALALENGPAQWTEVDYEELKDLCLDLYFQLNLMIQYLGIMHERNESATDYWDFPRPLYNFVSLNEDNKSK
;
A
#
# COMPACT_ATOMS: atom_id res chain seq x y z
N MET A 1 -40.51 -6.63 -29.47
CA MET A 1 -41.63 -5.93 -28.82
C MET A 1 -41.14 -5.40 -27.48
N TYR A 2 -41.07 -4.08 -27.32
CA TYR A 2 -40.75 -3.43 -26.06
C TYR A 2 -42.01 -3.51 -25.19
N ASN A 3 -41.95 -4.17 -24.03
CA ASN A 3 -43.08 -4.24 -23.09
C ASN A 3 -42.99 -3.03 -22.14
N PRO A 4 -43.88 -2.02 -22.27
CA PRO A 4 -43.80 -0.78 -21.50
C PRO A 4 -44.20 -0.92 -20.02
N PHE A 5 -44.58 -2.14 -19.57
CA PHE A 5 -45.01 -2.43 -18.19
C PHE A 5 -43.99 -3.19 -17.35
N VAL A 6 -42.78 -3.44 -17.87
CA VAL A 6 -41.69 -3.91 -17.00
C VAL A 6 -41.17 -2.67 -16.27
N GLU A 7 -41.58 -2.48 -15.02
CA GLU A 7 -40.85 -1.60 -14.11
C GLU A 7 -39.36 -1.93 -14.26
N SER A 8 -38.58 -0.94 -14.70
CA SER A 8 -37.13 -1.11 -14.81
C SER A 8 -36.63 -1.64 -13.48
N PHE A 9 -35.86 -2.72 -13.52
CA PHE A 9 -35.32 -3.37 -12.32
C PHE A 9 -34.53 -2.36 -11.45
N ALA A 10 -34.04 -1.26 -12.04
CA ALA A 10 -33.51 -0.10 -11.35
C ALA A 10 -34.44 0.49 -10.25
N VAL A 11 -35.76 0.43 -10.40
CA VAL A 11 -36.72 0.86 -9.36
C VAL A 11 -36.61 -0.06 -8.14
N GLN A 12 -36.55 -1.37 -8.36
CA GLN A 12 -36.40 -2.36 -7.28
C GLN A 12 -35.05 -2.21 -6.56
N ILE A 13 -33.96 -1.93 -7.29
CA ILE A 13 -32.66 -1.62 -6.71
C ILE A 13 -32.75 -0.39 -5.81
N LYS A 14 -33.41 0.69 -6.25
CA LYS A 14 -33.59 1.90 -5.45
C LYS A 14 -34.39 1.62 -4.18
N THR A 15 -35.48 0.88 -4.28
CA THR A 15 -36.28 0.46 -3.13
C THR A 15 -35.46 -0.39 -2.16
N ALA A 16 -34.67 -1.34 -2.66
CA ALA A 16 -33.78 -2.14 -1.83
C ALA A 16 -32.75 -1.26 -1.09
N ARG A 17 -32.16 -0.26 -1.75
CA ARG A 17 -31.23 0.68 -1.11
C ARG A 17 -31.90 1.53 -0.02
N SER A 18 -33.13 2.00 -0.25
CA SER A 18 -33.92 2.69 0.77
C SER A 18 -34.14 1.80 2.00
N LEU A 19 -34.48 0.52 1.79
CA LEU A 19 -34.63 -0.44 2.89
C LEU A 19 -33.31 -0.65 3.64
N MET A 20 -32.17 -0.70 2.94
CA MET A 20 -30.85 -0.80 3.57
C MET A 20 -30.50 0.43 4.41
N GLU A 21 -30.84 1.64 3.95
CA GLU A 21 -30.67 2.89 4.72
C GLU A 21 -31.48 2.87 6.02
N GLU A 22 -32.65 2.22 6.02
CA GLU A 22 -33.48 1.98 7.20
C GLU A 22 -33.03 0.77 8.05
N GLY A 23 -31.94 0.10 7.68
CA GLY A 23 -31.42 -1.08 8.38
C GLY A 23 -32.16 -2.39 8.08
N GLN A 24 -33.09 -2.42 7.12
CA GLN A 24 -33.93 -3.56 6.78
C GLN A 24 -33.28 -4.48 5.71
N TYR A 25 -32.07 -4.95 5.99
CA TYR A 25 -31.24 -5.68 5.01
C TYR A 25 -31.85 -7.01 4.53
N GLN A 26 -32.54 -7.76 5.39
CA GLN A 26 -33.20 -9.00 4.99
C GLN A 26 -34.34 -8.75 4.00
N GLN A 27 -35.16 -7.72 4.25
CA GLN A 27 -36.25 -7.35 3.34
C GLN A 27 -35.71 -6.84 2.00
N ALA A 28 -34.62 -6.07 2.04
CA ALA A 28 -33.92 -5.63 0.84
C ALA A 28 -33.40 -6.82 0.02
N PHE A 29 -32.88 -7.86 0.68
CA PHE A 29 -32.42 -9.09 0.03
C PHE A 29 -33.56 -9.85 -0.66
N ASP A 30 -34.63 -10.12 0.09
CA ASP A 30 -35.79 -10.87 -0.38
C ASP A 30 -36.47 -10.16 -1.56
N LEU A 31 -36.40 -8.83 -1.62
CA LEU A 31 -36.93 -8.02 -2.73
C LEU A 31 -36.22 -8.30 -4.06
N ILE A 32 -34.90 -8.54 -4.04
CA ILE A 32 -34.06 -8.56 -5.25
C ILE A 32 -33.57 -9.96 -5.65
N VAL A 33 -33.40 -10.89 -4.70
CA VAL A 33 -32.65 -12.14 -4.93
C VAL A 33 -33.23 -13.01 -6.05
N ASP A 34 -34.55 -13.24 -6.07
CA ASP A 34 -35.20 -14.16 -7.01
C ASP A 34 -35.70 -13.50 -8.30
N LYS A 35 -35.46 -12.19 -8.45
CA LYS A 35 -35.90 -11.45 -9.63
C LYS A 35 -34.94 -11.65 -10.79
N GLU A 36 -35.49 -12.03 -11.95
CA GLU A 36 -34.75 -12.06 -13.20
C GLU A 36 -34.41 -10.65 -13.68
N VAL A 37 -33.16 -10.45 -14.11
CA VAL A 37 -32.66 -9.18 -14.61
C VAL A 37 -32.28 -9.33 -16.07
N GLN A 38 -32.85 -8.48 -16.93
CA GLN A 38 -32.74 -8.60 -18.38
C GLN A 38 -31.60 -7.77 -18.97
N VAL A 39 -31.01 -6.85 -18.20
CA VAL A 39 -29.97 -5.92 -18.69
C VAL A 39 -28.76 -5.97 -17.76
N LEU A 40 -27.55 -6.03 -18.34
CA LEU A 40 -26.30 -6.19 -17.60
C LEU A 40 -26.01 -5.10 -16.54
N PRO A 41 -26.30 -3.79 -16.75
CA PRO A 41 -26.10 -2.78 -15.72
C PRO A 41 -26.97 -3.01 -14.49
N ASP A 42 -28.23 -3.39 -14.70
CA ASP A 42 -29.15 -3.72 -13.62
C ASP A 42 -28.69 -4.99 -12.88
N LEU A 43 -28.11 -5.96 -13.58
CA LEU A 43 -27.53 -7.16 -12.98
C LEU A 43 -26.33 -6.80 -12.07
N LEU A 44 -25.45 -5.91 -12.54
CA LEU A 44 -24.33 -5.44 -11.72
C LEU A 44 -24.81 -4.64 -10.50
N GLY A 45 -25.85 -3.83 -10.66
CA GLY A 45 -26.47 -3.12 -9.53
C GLY A 45 -27.14 -4.06 -8.52
N LYS A 46 -27.78 -5.14 -8.99
CA LYS A 46 -28.30 -6.23 -8.13
C LYS A 46 -27.18 -6.85 -7.31
N ILE A 47 -26.10 -7.24 -7.98
CA ILE A 47 -24.94 -7.88 -7.35
C ILE A 47 -24.31 -6.94 -6.32
N GLU A 48 -24.13 -5.66 -6.65
CA GLU A 48 -23.61 -4.64 -5.73
C GLU A 48 -24.44 -4.58 -4.44
N CYS A 49 -25.78 -4.47 -4.54
CA CYS A 49 -26.64 -4.49 -3.36
C CYS A 49 -26.51 -5.79 -2.55
N MET A 50 -26.42 -6.94 -3.23
CA MET A 50 -26.24 -8.23 -2.55
C MET A 50 -24.90 -8.33 -1.82
N ILE A 51 -23.82 -7.75 -2.36
CA ILE A 51 -22.51 -7.70 -1.72
C ILE A 51 -22.60 -6.91 -0.41
N ASP A 52 -23.24 -5.74 -0.45
CA ASP A 52 -23.42 -4.88 0.73
C ASP A 52 -24.28 -5.58 1.80
N ILE A 53 -25.41 -6.16 1.39
CA ILE A 53 -26.32 -6.91 2.26
C ILE A 53 -25.60 -8.11 2.89
N GLY A 54 -24.95 -8.95 2.09
CA GLY A 54 -24.26 -10.15 2.56
C GLY A 54 -23.14 -9.82 3.54
N PHE A 55 -22.46 -8.69 3.33
CA PHE A 55 -21.46 -8.19 4.26
C PHE A 55 -22.07 -7.75 5.59
N ILE A 56 -23.11 -6.90 5.58
CA ILE A 56 -23.74 -6.40 6.81
C ILE A 56 -24.40 -7.54 7.61
N LEU A 57 -25.09 -8.46 6.94
CA LEU A 57 -25.69 -9.64 7.57
C LEU A 57 -24.65 -10.69 8.00
N ARG A 58 -23.38 -10.52 7.62
CA ARG A 58 -22.30 -11.50 7.79
C ARG A 58 -22.65 -12.88 7.22
N ASP A 59 -23.40 -12.89 6.12
CA ASP A 59 -23.81 -14.12 5.44
C ASP A 59 -22.89 -14.41 4.26
N GLU A 60 -21.96 -15.34 4.48
CA GLU A 60 -21.02 -15.81 3.47
C GLU A 60 -21.72 -16.45 2.26
N LYS A 61 -22.92 -17.02 2.42
CA LYS A 61 -23.66 -17.63 1.30
C LYS A 61 -24.15 -16.58 0.33
N ILE A 62 -24.63 -15.44 0.82
CA ILE A 62 -25.04 -14.31 -0.02
C ILE A 62 -23.85 -13.80 -0.82
N LEU A 63 -22.70 -13.61 -0.15
CA LEU A 63 -21.44 -13.21 -0.78
C LEU A 63 -20.99 -14.21 -1.86
N ARG A 64 -20.98 -15.52 -1.55
CA ARG A 64 -20.61 -16.56 -2.52
C ARG A 64 -21.57 -16.61 -3.72
N TYR A 65 -22.85 -16.33 -3.49
CA TYR A 65 -23.82 -16.26 -4.57
C TYR A 65 -23.61 -15.03 -5.46
N GLY A 66 -23.29 -13.86 -4.88
CA GLY A 66 -22.87 -12.68 -5.64
C GLY A 66 -21.63 -12.93 -6.51
N LEU A 67 -20.61 -13.60 -5.95
CA LEU A 67 -19.41 -14.01 -6.69
C LEU A 67 -19.76 -14.96 -7.84
N TYR A 68 -20.62 -15.95 -7.61
CA TYR A 68 -21.08 -16.86 -8.66
C TYR A 68 -21.75 -16.11 -9.82
N LEU A 69 -22.58 -15.10 -9.54
CA LEU A 69 -23.22 -14.30 -10.59
C LEU A 69 -22.20 -13.48 -11.39
N LEU A 70 -21.18 -12.90 -10.74
CA LEU A 70 -20.08 -12.20 -11.41
C LEU A 70 -19.26 -13.14 -12.31
N GLU A 71 -18.98 -14.36 -11.84
CA GLU A 71 -18.21 -15.33 -12.62
C GLU A 71 -19.03 -15.86 -13.81
N LYS A 72 -20.32 -16.13 -13.60
CA LYS A 72 -21.23 -16.63 -14.62
C LYS A 72 -21.43 -15.66 -15.78
N HIS A 73 -21.63 -14.37 -15.48
CA HIS A 73 -21.91 -13.34 -16.48
C HIS A 73 -20.70 -12.51 -16.88
N GLY A 74 -19.52 -12.82 -16.33
CA GLY A 74 -18.31 -12.00 -16.51
C GLY A 74 -17.90 -11.82 -17.97
N SER A 75 -17.99 -12.87 -18.79
CA SER A 75 -17.66 -12.77 -20.21
C SER A 75 -18.60 -11.81 -20.95
N GLU A 76 -19.91 -11.91 -20.71
CA GLU A 76 -20.93 -11.06 -21.31
C GLU A 76 -20.78 -9.59 -20.88
N VAL A 77 -20.47 -9.36 -19.59
CA VAL A 77 -20.25 -8.01 -19.05
C VAL A 77 -19.00 -7.37 -19.66
N LEU A 78 -17.92 -8.13 -19.83
CA LEU A 78 -16.66 -7.63 -20.37
C LEU A 78 -16.71 -7.35 -21.89
N GLU A 79 -17.71 -7.85 -22.60
CA GLU A 79 -17.98 -7.44 -24.00
C GLU A 79 -18.51 -6.01 -24.12
N VAL A 80 -19.01 -5.43 -23.01
CA VAL A 80 -19.48 -4.05 -22.95
C VAL A 80 -18.41 -3.19 -22.25
N PRO A 81 -17.59 -2.41 -22.98
CA PRO A 81 -16.41 -1.74 -22.42
C PRO A 81 -16.72 -0.84 -21.20
N ASP A 82 -17.88 -0.17 -21.23
CA ASP A 82 -18.30 0.76 -20.17
C ASP A 82 -18.65 0.07 -18.84
N LEU A 83 -18.93 -1.25 -18.86
CA LEU A 83 -19.28 -2.01 -17.66
C LEU A 83 -18.07 -2.68 -17.00
N GLY A 84 -16.95 -2.79 -17.74
CA GLY A 84 -15.71 -3.39 -17.24
C GLY A 84 -15.21 -2.81 -15.91
N PRO A 85 -15.20 -1.48 -15.71
CA PRO A 85 -14.82 -0.88 -14.43
C PRO A 85 -15.73 -1.30 -13.27
N LEU A 86 -17.06 -1.29 -13.46
CA LEU A 86 -18.02 -1.65 -12.41
C LEU A 86 -17.95 -3.15 -12.08
N TYR A 87 -17.74 -3.98 -13.10
CA TYR A 87 -17.51 -5.42 -12.93
C TYR A 87 -16.32 -5.71 -12.01
N PHE A 88 -15.16 -5.11 -12.31
CA PHE A 88 -13.97 -5.30 -11.50
C PHE A 88 -14.09 -4.63 -10.13
N LEU A 89 -14.80 -3.51 -10.01
CA LEU A 89 -15.09 -2.90 -8.71
C LEU A 89 -15.90 -3.86 -7.82
N ASN A 90 -16.96 -4.48 -8.35
CA ASN A 90 -17.77 -5.45 -7.62
C ASN A 90 -16.96 -6.69 -7.22
N LEU A 91 -16.08 -7.20 -8.09
CA LEU A 91 -15.14 -8.26 -7.70
C LEU A 91 -14.20 -7.81 -6.58
N GLY A 92 -13.68 -6.58 -6.64
CA GLY A 92 -12.88 -5.97 -5.58
C GLY A 92 -13.61 -5.96 -4.24
N HIS A 93 -14.83 -5.41 -4.21
CA HIS A 93 -15.68 -5.37 -3.02
C HIS A 93 -15.99 -6.78 -2.49
N GLN A 94 -16.33 -7.72 -3.38
CA GLN A 94 -16.63 -9.10 -3.02
C GLN A 94 -15.47 -9.77 -2.28
N TYR A 95 -14.24 -9.71 -2.84
CA TYR A 95 -13.06 -10.29 -2.20
C TYR A 95 -12.66 -9.53 -0.93
N SER A 96 -12.78 -8.20 -0.92
CA SER A 96 -12.55 -7.36 0.26
C SER A 96 -13.48 -7.73 1.43
N ASN A 97 -14.77 -7.90 1.14
CA ASN A 97 -15.77 -8.26 2.15
C ASN A 97 -15.54 -9.68 2.68
N MET A 98 -15.14 -10.64 1.83
CA MET A 98 -14.75 -11.97 2.31
C MET A 98 -13.54 -11.93 3.25
N VAL A 99 -12.48 -11.18 2.90
CA VAL A 99 -11.32 -10.97 3.79
C VAL A 99 -11.76 -10.39 5.13
N THR A 100 -12.68 -9.43 5.08
CA THR A 100 -13.20 -8.76 6.28
C THR A 100 -14.02 -9.72 7.14
N LEU A 101 -14.93 -10.49 6.55
CA LEU A 101 -15.74 -11.45 7.31
C LEU A 101 -14.85 -12.48 8.01
N SER A 102 -13.89 -13.04 7.29
CA SER A 102 -12.94 -13.99 7.88
C SER A 102 -12.04 -13.36 8.95
N SER A 103 -11.84 -12.03 8.91
CA SER A 103 -11.13 -11.32 9.97
C SER A 103 -11.90 -11.23 11.29
N PHE A 104 -13.21 -11.45 11.30
CA PHE A 104 -14.00 -11.55 12.54
C PHE A 104 -13.71 -12.84 13.31
N GLU A 105 -13.46 -13.94 12.59
CA GLU A 105 -13.14 -15.24 13.21
C GLU A 105 -11.66 -15.33 13.58
N ASN A 106 -10.79 -14.77 12.74
CA ASN A 106 -9.37 -14.70 12.98
C ASN A 106 -8.87 -13.29 12.69
N GLU A 107 -8.57 -12.54 13.74
CA GLU A 107 -8.09 -11.16 13.67
C GLU A 107 -6.87 -10.95 12.76
N TYR A 108 -6.13 -12.01 12.44
CA TYR A 108 -4.96 -11.97 11.58
C TYR A 108 -5.21 -12.50 10.16
N TYR A 109 -6.46 -12.81 9.82
CA TYR A 109 -6.80 -13.34 8.50
C TYR A 109 -6.29 -12.44 7.36
N GLY A 110 -6.44 -11.11 7.50
CA GLY A 110 -5.93 -10.14 6.51
C GLY A 110 -4.40 -10.07 6.39
N PHE A 111 -3.65 -10.58 7.36
CA PHE A 111 -2.18 -10.66 7.30
C PHE A 111 -1.68 -12.00 6.72
N PHE A 112 -2.47 -13.07 6.86
CA PHE A 112 -2.04 -14.45 6.56
C PHE A 112 -2.76 -15.11 5.38
N CYS A 113 -4.01 -14.73 5.07
CA CYS A 113 -4.77 -15.28 3.94
C CYS A 113 -4.68 -14.36 2.72
N ARG A 114 -3.59 -14.54 1.96
CA ARG A 114 -3.18 -13.66 0.87
C ARG A 114 -4.05 -13.73 -0.38
N THR A 115 -4.72 -14.85 -0.61
CA THR A 115 -5.33 -15.14 -1.91
C THR A 115 -6.44 -14.15 -2.21
N GLU A 116 -7.41 -14.02 -1.30
CA GLU A 116 -8.55 -13.13 -1.45
C GLU A 116 -8.11 -11.66 -1.42
N GLN A 117 -7.22 -11.28 -0.50
CA GLN A 117 -6.71 -9.92 -0.39
C GLN A 117 -5.95 -9.49 -1.65
N THR A 118 -5.07 -10.36 -2.18
CA THR A 118 -4.33 -10.08 -3.42
C THR A 118 -5.28 -9.97 -4.60
N LYS A 119 -6.30 -10.82 -4.69
CA LYS A 119 -7.35 -10.71 -5.72
C LYS A 119 -8.09 -9.37 -5.62
N ALA A 120 -8.53 -8.97 -4.42
CA ALA A 120 -9.20 -7.68 -4.21
C ALA A 120 -8.33 -6.52 -4.71
N ARG A 121 -7.05 -6.47 -4.31
CA ARG A 121 -6.09 -5.45 -4.77
C ARG A 121 -5.94 -5.44 -6.29
N GLN A 122 -5.74 -6.61 -6.90
CA GLN A 122 -5.61 -6.72 -8.36
C GLN A 122 -6.86 -6.23 -9.09
N TYR A 123 -8.06 -6.46 -8.55
CA TYR A 123 -9.29 -5.98 -9.17
C TYR A 123 -9.43 -4.46 -9.06
N TYR A 124 -9.16 -3.86 -7.90
CA TYR A 124 -9.14 -2.39 -7.80
C TYR A 124 -8.07 -1.75 -8.70
N GLU A 125 -6.87 -2.35 -8.79
CA GLU A 125 -5.84 -1.90 -9.73
C GLU A 125 -6.32 -2.00 -11.19
N LYS A 126 -7.05 -3.07 -11.55
CA LYS A 126 -7.64 -3.20 -12.89
C LYS A 126 -8.65 -2.10 -13.18
N VAL A 127 -9.50 -1.72 -12.22
CA VAL A 127 -10.43 -0.59 -12.37
C VAL A 127 -9.68 0.67 -12.78
N LEU A 128 -8.59 0.98 -12.08
CA LEU A 128 -7.79 2.19 -12.30
C LEU A 128 -6.96 2.18 -13.60
N ARG A 129 -6.89 1.06 -14.32
CA ARG A 129 -6.24 0.97 -15.64
C ARG A 129 -7.16 1.34 -16.80
N TYR A 130 -8.46 1.47 -16.55
CA TYR A 130 -9.39 1.93 -17.59
C TYR A 130 -9.16 3.41 -17.89
N GLY A 131 -9.12 3.76 -19.17
CA GLY A 131 -8.81 5.13 -19.62
C GLY A 131 -9.89 6.17 -19.28
N SER A 132 -11.11 5.73 -18.99
CA SER A 132 -12.22 6.58 -18.55
C SER A 132 -13.04 5.83 -17.50
N ILE A 133 -13.08 6.37 -16.28
CA ILE A 133 -13.91 5.88 -15.17
C ILE A 133 -14.59 7.07 -14.50
N SER A 134 -15.77 6.85 -13.93
CA SER A 134 -16.46 7.90 -13.18
C SER A 134 -15.73 8.21 -11.87
N SER A 135 -15.85 9.45 -11.38
CA SER A 135 -15.25 9.85 -10.10
C SER A 135 -15.71 9.00 -8.92
N ARG A 136 -16.96 8.51 -8.94
CA ARG A 136 -17.46 7.57 -7.92
C ARG A 136 -16.68 6.24 -7.96
N VAL A 137 -16.50 5.66 -9.14
CA VAL A 137 -15.77 4.38 -9.32
C VAL A 137 -14.29 4.55 -8.96
N GLU A 138 -13.67 5.66 -9.37
CA GLU A 138 -12.28 5.99 -9.01
C GLU A 138 -12.11 6.16 -7.49
N PHE A 139 -13.05 6.85 -6.84
CA PHE A 139 -13.07 7.01 -5.38
C PHE A 139 -13.15 5.66 -4.66
N GLU A 140 -14.12 4.80 -5.02
CA GLU A 140 -14.30 3.49 -4.38
C GLU A 140 -13.09 2.57 -4.63
N ALA A 141 -12.50 2.60 -5.82
CA ALA A 141 -11.29 1.82 -6.11
C ALA A 141 -10.09 2.27 -5.24
N HIS A 142 -9.90 3.58 -5.06
CA HIS A 142 -8.84 4.09 -4.19
C HIS A 142 -9.10 3.83 -2.71
N LYS A 143 -10.36 3.94 -2.26
CA LYS A 143 -10.78 3.53 -0.92
C LYS A 143 -10.49 2.04 -0.69
N GLY A 144 -10.96 1.17 -1.58
CA GLY A 144 -10.76 -0.28 -1.50
C GLY A 144 -9.28 -0.68 -1.48
N LEU A 145 -8.44 -0.06 -2.32
CA LEU A 145 -6.98 -0.26 -2.25
C LEU A 145 -6.41 0.16 -0.89
N GLY A 146 -6.82 1.32 -0.37
CA GLY A 146 -6.40 1.80 0.94
C GLY A 146 -6.71 0.80 2.05
N GLN A 147 -7.95 0.28 2.07
CA GLN A 147 -8.39 -0.71 3.05
C GLN A 147 -7.61 -2.02 2.93
N MET A 148 -7.35 -2.51 1.71
CA MET A 148 -6.59 -3.74 1.49
C MET A 148 -5.10 -3.61 1.81
N TYR A 149 -4.49 -2.45 1.56
CA TYR A 149 -3.12 -2.18 1.98
C TYR A 149 -3.04 -2.07 3.51
N GLN A 150 -3.98 -1.36 4.14
CA GLN A 150 -4.02 -1.25 5.58
C GLN A 150 -4.22 -2.62 6.26
N SER A 151 -5.09 -3.48 5.74
CA SER A 151 -5.32 -4.81 6.29
C SER A 151 -4.14 -5.77 6.13
N SER A 152 -3.19 -5.49 5.23
CA SER A 152 -1.93 -6.25 5.08
C SER A 152 -0.75 -5.64 5.87
N GLY A 153 -0.97 -4.57 6.63
CA GLY A 153 0.09 -3.81 7.31
C GLY A 153 0.86 -2.84 6.40
N ARG A 154 0.46 -2.72 5.13
CA ARG A 154 1.03 -1.81 4.12
C ARG A 154 0.48 -0.38 4.26
N GLY A 155 0.55 0.19 5.46
CA GLY A 155 -0.11 1.45 5.77
C GLY A 155 0.43 2.69 5.02
N LEU A 156 1.67 2.66 4.50
CA LEU A 156 2.20 3.77 3.69
C LEU A 156 1.52 3.85 2.32
N GLU A 157 1.32 2.70 1.66
CA GLU A 157 0.54 2.59 0.44
C GLU A 157 -0.95 2.88 0.68
N ALA A 158 -1.46 2.51 1.87
CA ALA A 158 -2.81 2.87 2.29
C ALA A 158 -2.99 4.40 2.40
N LEU A 159 -2.08 5.10 3.09
CA LEU A 159 -2.08 6.57 3.16
C LEU A 159 -2.05 7.22 1.78
N ALA A 160 -1.25 6.70 0.86
CA ALA A 160 -1.21 7.19 -0.52
C ALA A 160 -2.54 6.96 -1.27
N SER A 161 -3.20 5.81 -1.05
CA SER A 161 -4.48 5.47 -1.67
C SER A 161 -5.62 6.32 -1.11
N TYR A 162 -5.70 6.48 0.21
CA TYR A 162 -6.64 7.39 0.87
C TYR A 162 -6.44 8.84 0.45
N GLN A 163 -5.19 9.27 0.26
CA GLN A 163 -4.91 10.61 -0.26
C GLN A 163 -5.45 10.81 -1.69
N LYS A 164 -5.47 9.77 -2.53
CA LYS A 164 -6.09 9.84 -3.86
C LYS A 164 -7.62 9.86 -3.75
N ALA A 165 -8.22 9.05 -2.90
CA ALA A 165 -9.66 9.07 -2.64
C ALA A 165 -10.12 10.45 -2.12
N LEU A 166 -9.41 11.05 -1.15
CA LEU A 166 -9.71 12.38 -0.60
C LEU A 166 -9.51 13.54 -1.59
N LYS A 167 -8.79 13.34 -2.70
CA LYS A 167 -8.78 14.35 -3.78
C LYS A 167 -10.11 14.39 -4.54
N ILE A 168 -10.80 13.26 -4.60
CA ILE A 168 -12.08 13.11 -5.30
C ILE A 168 -13.24 13.49 -4.38
N ASN A 169 -13.25 12.96 -3.16
CA ASN A 169 -14.21 13.32 -2.12
C ASN A 169 -13.48 13.81 -0.85
N PRO A 170 -13.22 15.13 -0.72
CA PRO A 170 -12.41 15.67 0.37
C PRO A 170 -13.06 15.61 1.75
N LEU A 171 -14.36 15.34 1.84
CA LEU A 171 -15.15 15.31 3.09
C LEU A 171 -15.62 13.89 3.43
N SER A 172 -15.07 12.85 2.80
CA SER A 172 -15.37 11.47 3.17
C SER A 172 -14.83 11.17 4.58
N ARG A 173 -15.71 11.19 5.58
CA ARG A 173 -15.36 10.96 6.99
C ARG A 173 -14.70 9.60 7.21
N GLU A 174 -15.24 8.54 6.60
CA GLU A 174 -14.65 7.20 6.64
C GLU A 174 -13.16 7.23 6.25
N ILE A 175 -12.84 7.89 5.14
CA ILE A 175 -11.45 7.96 4.66
C ILE A 175 -10.59 8.93 5.48
N LEU A 176 -11.17 10.03 5.99
CA LEU A 176 -10.49 10.91 6.93
C LEU A 176 -10.11 10.14 8.20
N HIS A 177 -11.03 9.38 8.79
CA HIS A 177 -10.79 8.57 9.98
C HIS A 177 -9.66 7.56 9.76
N GLU A 178 -9.71 6.81 8.65
CA GLU A 178 -8.65 5.86 8.32
C GLU A 178 -7.29 6.51 8.14
N LYS A 179 -7.24 7.64 7.42
CA LYS A 179 -5.99 8.39 7.24
C LYS A 179 -5.46 8.91 8.59
N ILE A 180 -6.31 9.46 9.44
CA ILE A 180 -5.92 9.99 10.77
C ILE A 180 -5.34 8.88 11.65
N ARG A 181 -6.02 7.73 11.71
CA ARG A 181 -5.58 6.56 12.49
C ARG A 181 -4.20 6.08 12.04
N LEU A 182 -3.98 5.96 10.73
CA LEU A 182 -2.67 5.59 10.18
C LEU A 182 -1.61 6.67 10.45
N MET A 183 -1.93 7.95 10.30
CA MET A 183 -0.98 9.04 10.57
C MET A 183 -0.53 9.06 12.03
N LYS A 184 -1.46 8.88 12.97
CA LYS A 184 -1.14 8.73 14.40
C LYS A 184 -0.23 7.52 14.64
N GLU A 185 -0.49 6.42 13.97
CA GLU A 185 0.28 5.18 14.07
C GLU A 185 1.69 5.28 13.45
N TYR A 186 1.87 6.13 12.43
CA TYR A 186 3.17 6.41 11.82
C TYR A 186 3.90 7.63 12.40
N ALA A 187 3.28 8.38 13.31
CA ALA A 187 3.88 9.57 13.89
C ALA A 187 5.16 9.27 14.70
N LEU A 188 5.20 8.16 15.45
CA LEU A 188 6.41 7.81 16.20
C LEU A 188 7.56 7.40 15.26
N PRO A 189 7.34 6.50 14.27
CA PRO A 189 8.35 6.19 13.25
C PRO A 189 8.75 7.35 12.34
N SER A 190 7.96 8.43 12.25
CA SER A 190 8.24 9.56 11.35
C SER A 190 9.24 10.58 11.90
N GLN A 191 9.90 10.29 13.02
CA GLN A 191 10.91 11.18 13.60
C GLN A 191 11.97 11.60 12.55
N PRO A 192 12.39 12.88 12.56
CA PRO A 192 12.01 13.93 13.52
C PRO A 192 10.62 14.54 13.31
N ASN A 193 9.91 14.22 12.22
CA ASN A 193 8.67 14.87 11.76
C ASN A 193 7.41 14.36 12.49
N ARG A 194 7.55 13.94 13.74
CA ARG A 194 6.45 13.36 14.54
C ARG A 194 5.33 14.36 14.79
N THR A 195 5.71 15.59 15.10
CA THR A 195 4.77 16.66 15.46
C THR A 195 3.88 17.00 14.28
N GLU A 196 4.45 17.08 13.09
CA GLU A 196 3.77 17.50 11.86
C GLU A 196 2.82 16.42 11.35
N PHE A 197 3.14 15.14 11.58
CA PHE A 197 2.20 14.05 11.36
C PHE A 197 0.97 14.16 12.28
N LEU A 198 1.17 14.52 13.55
CA LEU A 198 0.08 14.66 14.51
C LEU A 198 -0.74 15.94 14.29
N GLN A 199 -0.11 17.03 13.86
CA GLN A 199 -0.80 18.27 13.47
C GLN A 199 -1.65 18.07 12.20
N GLU A 200 -1.13 17.41 11.16
CA GLU A 200 -1.92 17.08 9.98
C GLU A 200 -3.09 16.13 10.34
N ALA A 201 -2.84 15.15 11.20
CA ALA A 201 -3.90 14.27 11.70
C ALA A 201 -5.00 15.06 12.44
N TRP A 202 -4.62 16.05 13.24
CA TRP A 202 -5.56 16.95 13.92
C TRP A 202 -6.35 17.82 12.94
N ALA A 203 -5.69 18.42 11.95
CA ALA A 203 -6.34 19.23 10.92
C ALA A 203 -7.35 18.42 10.10
N LEU A 204 -7.05 17.15 9.81
CA LEU A 204 -7.98 16.24 9.14
C LEU A 204 -9.18 15.88 10.02
N LEU A 205 -9.00 15.78 11.34
CA LEU A 205 -10.10 15.56 12.30
C LEU A 205 -11.03 16.77 12.32
N GLU A 206 -10.49 17.99 12.42
CA GLU A 206 -11.30 19.22 12.36
C GLU A 206 -12.08 19.30 11.05
N LYS A 207 -11.45 18.90 9.93
CA LYS A 207 -12.12 18.81 8.63
C LYS A 207 -13.24 17.77 8.60
N SER A 208 -13.07 16.64 9.28
CA SER A 208 -14.13 15.61 9.43
C SER A 208 -15.33 16.16 10.18
N SER A 209 -15.10 16.99 11.21
CA SER A 209 -16.17 17.58 12.01
C SER A 209 -16.92 18.72 11.29
N LEU A 210 -16.32 19.36 10.28
CA LEU A 210 -17.00 20.38 9.45
C LEU A 210 -18.15 19.83 8.60
N SER A 211 -18.25 18.51 8.41
CA SER A 211 -19.30 17.91 7.57
C SER A 211 -20.62 17.66 8.32
N ARG A 212 -20.96 18.45 9.36
CA ARG A 212 -22.09 18.13 10.26
C ARG A 212 -23.17 19.20 10.43
N GLU A 213 -24.37 18.66 10.73
CA GLU A 213 -25.52 19.29 11.41
C GLU A 213 -25.72 18.77 12.87
N ASP A 214 -25.11 17.64 13.30
CA ASP A 214 -25.25 17.08 14.67
C ASP A 214 -23.91 16.92 15.39
N ASP A 215 -23.85 17.07 16.72
CA ASP A 215 -22.61 17.41 17.44
C ASP A 215 -21.70 16.26 17.96
N ASP A 216 -22.13 14.98 18.10
CA ASP A 216 -21.24 13.93 18.65
C ASP A 216 -21.15 12.64 17.81
N ASP A 217 -20.05 12.44 17.08
CA ASP A 217 -19.75 11.18 16.39
C ASP A 217 -18.80 10.45 17.32
N GLN A 218 -19.21 9.27 17.78
CA GLN A 218 -18.42 8.48 18.73
C GLN A 218 -17.01 8.22 18.19
N GLU A 219 -16.86 8.08 16.88
CA GLU A 219 -15.55 7.84 16.26
C GLU A 219 -14.65 9.08 16.29
N ASP A 220 -15.19 10.27 16.00
CA ASP A 220 -14.43 11.53 16.14
C ASP A 220 -13.94 11.72 17.58
N VAL A 221 -14.78 11.40 18.57
CA VAL A 221 -14.42 11.48 20.00
C VAL A 221 -13.30 10.49 20.33
N ILE A 222 -13.39 9.24 19.87
CA ILE A 222 -12.36 8.22 20.08
C ILE A 222 -11.03 8.66 19.45
N ILE A 223 -11.05 9.13 18.19
CA ILE A 223 -9.88 9.60 17.47
C ILE A 223 -9.25 10.80 18.19
N LYS A 224 -10.06 11.78 18.60
CA LYS A 224 -9.62 12.97 19.34
C LYS A 224 -8.89 12.59 20.62
N ASN A 225 -9.47 11.71 21.42
CA ASN A 225 -8.84 11.23 22.66
C ASN A 225 -7.51 10.52 22.36
N ARG A 226 -7.48 9.66 21.35
CA ARG A 226 -6.24 8.97 20.92
C ARG A 226 -5.14 9.91 20.44
N LEU A 227 -5.47 11.06 19.85
CA LEU A 227 -4.50 12.09 19.46
C LEU A 227 -3.98 12.86 20.69
N LEU A 228 -4.84 13.18 21.65
CA LEU A 228 -4.46 13.83 22.90
C LEU A 228 -3.54 12.92 23.76
N ASP A 229 -3.73 11.61 23.70
CA ASP A 229 -2.88 10.61 24.36
C ASP A 229 -1.50 10.43 23.70
N SER A 230 -1.20 11.17 22.62
CA SER A 230 0.12 11.13 21.97
C SER A 230 1.25 11.71 22.83
N GLY A 231 0.94 12.38 23.95
CA GLY A 231 1.92 13.03 24.80
C GLY A 231 2.45 14.36 24.25
N LEU A 232 1.89 14.87 23.15
CA LEU A 232 2.01 16.27 22.76
C LEU A 232 0.95 17.10 23.48
N LYS A 233 1.30 18.35 23.79
CA LYS A 233 0.32 19.31 24.34
C LYS A 233 -0.72 19.66 23.29
N ARG A 234 -1.96 19.86 23.72
CA ARG A 234 -3.09 20.19 22.84
C ARG A 234 -2.82 21.42 21.97
N GLU A 235 -2.21 22.46 22.54
CA GLU A 235 -1.92 23.70 21.81
C GLU A 235 -0.96 23.46 20.63
N ILE A 236 -0.07 22.48 20.74
CA ILE A 236 0.85 22.10 19.64
C ILE A 236 0.07 21.40 18.53
N LEU A 237 -0.87 20.51 18.87
CA LEU A 237 -1.71 19.79 17.90
C LEU A 237 -2.62 20.74 17.12
N GLU A 238 -3.22 21.71 17.82
CA GLU A 238 -4.13 22.72 17.24
C GLU A 238 -3.39 23.78 16.41
N THR A 239 -2.08 23.93 16.58
CA THR A 239 -1.29 24.86 15.78
C THR A 239 -1.08 24.24 14.39
N PRO A 240 -1.54 24.90 13.29
CA PRO A 240 -1.29 24.39 11.95
C PRO A 240 0.20 24.24 11.70
N GLY A 241 0.61 23.11 11.12
CA GLY A 241 2.00 22.90 10.73
C GLY A 241 2.43 23.95 9.71
N GLU A 242 3.59 24.58 9.93
CA GLU A 242 4.23 25.39 8.90
C GLU A 242 4.86 24.45 7.87
N TYR A 243 4.14 24.20 6.77
CA TYR A 243 4.70 23.45 5.64
C TYR A 243 5.42 24.45 4.72
N PRO A 244 6.74 24.34 4.53
CA PRO A 244 7.42 25.22 3.59
C PRO A 244 6.83 25.01 2.20
N LEU A 245 6.33 26.10 1.60
CA LEU A 245 5.79 26.09 0.25
C LEU A 245 6.94 26.35 -0.74
N HIS A 246 7.40 25.27 -1.37
CA HIS A 246 8.02 25.27 -2.70
C HIS A 246 9.16 26.26 -2.98
N SER A 247 10.09 26.45 -2.04
CA SER A 247 11.44 26.90 -2.40
C SER A 247 12.45 25.89 -1.89
N PHE A 248 12.90 24.98 -2.76
CA PHE A 248 14.10 24.20 -2.48
C PHE A 248 15.30 24.99 -3.01
N PRO A 249 15.99 25.79 -2.18
CA PRO A 249 17.27 26.34 -2.59
C PRO A 249 18.18 25.15 -2.94
N SER A 250 18.54 25.05 -4.21
CA SER A 250 19.53 24.10 -4.69
C SER A 250 20.85 24.83 -4.81
N ARG A 251 21.94 24.18 -4.38
CA ARG A 251 23.29 24.74 -4.49
C ARG A 251 23.82 24.62 -5.92
N SER A 252 23.26 23.71 -6.71
CA SER A 252 23.62 23.49 -8.12
C SER A 252 22.46 22.93 -8.94
N LYS A 253 22.60 22.95 -10.28
CA LYS A 253 21.61 22.36 -11.20
C LYS A 253 21.49 20.84 -11.00
N GLU A 254 22.59 20.18 -10.68
CA GLU A 254 22.66 18.73 -10.43
C GLU A 254 21.87 18.36 -9.16
N GLU A 255 22.02 19.14 -8.07
CA GLU A 255 21.23 18.93 -6.84
C GLU A 255 19.73 19.13 -7.10
N TYR A 256 19.38 20.14 -7.90
CA TYR A 256 18.00 20.37 -8.30
C TYR A 256 17.43 19.20 -9.13
N PHE A 257 18.19 18.72 -10.12
CA PHE A 257 17.82 17.57 -10.94
C PHE A 257 17.62 16.31 -10.09
N TYR A 258 18.57 16.01 -9.20
CA TYR A 258 18.48 14.87 -8.29
C TYR A 258 17.26 14.95 -7.38
N THR A 259 17.01 16.13 -6.79
CA THR A 259 15.88 16.35 -5.89
C THR A 259 14.56 16.14 -6.63
N ASN A 260 14.40 16.71 -7.82
CA ASN A 260 13.20 16.54 -8.64
C ASN A 260 13.00 15.08 -9.07
N PHE A 261 14.08 14.40 -9.47
CA PHE A 261 14.03 13.00 -9.82
C PHE A 261 13.53 12.13 -8.65
N CYS A 262 14.10 12.33 -7.45
CA CYS A 262 13.73 11.58 -6.27
C CYS A 262 12.28 11.87 -5.84
N LEU A 263 11.83 13.13 -5.88
CA LEU A 263 10.45 13.51 -5.53
C LEU A 263 9.43 12.95 -6.54
N LYS A 264 9.73 13.03 -7.85
CA LYS A 264 8.85 12.51 -8.91
C LYS A 264 8.62 11.01 -8.76
N ASN A 265 9.69 10.27 -8.45
CA ASN A 265 9.72 8.81 -8.38
C ASN A 265 9.58 8.26 -6.94
N GLN A 266 9.33 9.10 -5.93
CA GLN A 266 9.21 8.69 -4.52
C GLN A 266 10.41 7.85 -4.02
N LEU A 267 11.62 8.34 -4.25
CA LEU A 267 12.85 7.59 -3.94
C LEU A 267 13.57 8.05 -2.67
N TYR A 268 13.10 9.08 -1.97
CA TYR A 268 13.67 9.46 -0.68
C TYR A 268 13.22 8.53 0.46
N LEU A 269 14.15 8.17 1.35
CA LEU A 269 13.91 7.36 2.54
C LEU A 269 13.31 8.23 3.66
N ASN A 270 12.02 8.51 3.58
CA ASN A 270 11.25 9.20 4.61
C ASN A 270 9.78 8.71 4.60
N LEU A 271 9.04 8.92 5.68
CA LEU A 271 7.66 8.45 5.76
C LEU A 271 6.62 9.40 5.11
N CYS A 272 7.01 10.59 4.63
CA CYS A 272 6.08 11.50 3.92
C CYS A 272 5.97 11.16 2.43
N THR A 273 5.67 9.89 2.13
CA THR A 273 5.56 9.41 0.74
C THR A 273 4.27 9.86 0.04
N PHE A 274 3.24 10.24 0.82
CA PHE A 274 1.88 10.54 0.34
C PHE A 274 1.64 12.04 0.05
N CYS A 275 2.36 12.93 0.74
CA CYS A 275 2.08 14.37 0.74
C CYS A 275 2.61 15.08 -0.53
N ARG A 276 3.84 14.75 -0.98
CA ARG A 276 4.60 15.33 -2.13
C ARG A 276 4.58 16.86 -2.25
N LYS A 277 4.19 17.58 -1.19
CA LYS A 277 3.92 19.03 -1.20
C LYS A 277 4.65 19.78 -0.10
N CYS A 278 5.38 19.08 0.77
CA CYS A 278 6.12 19.69 1.86
C CYS A 278 7.56 19.20 1.89
N ASP A 279 8.42 20.00 2.51
CA ASP A 279 9.86 19.74 2.64
C ASP A 279 10.17 18.41 3.35
N PHE A 280 9.23 17.88 4.14
CA PHE A 280 9.35 16.55 4.78
C PHE A 280 9.43 15.39 3.80
N SER A 281 9.02 15.59 2.54
CA SER A 281 9.19 14.60 1.48
C SER A 281 10.61 14.58 0.88
N LYS A 282 11.47 15.54 1.25
CA LYS A 282 12.85 15.66 0.75
C LYS A 282 13.84 15.01 1.71
N GLY A 283 14.78 14.28 1.14
CA GLY A 283 15.93 13.73 1.85
C GLY A 283 15.64 12.40 2.55
N ASP A 284 16.73 11.73 2.90
CA ASP A 284 16.70 10.46 3.62
C ASP A 284 16.72 10.77 5.13
N THR A 285 15.56 11.05 5.71
CA THR A 285 15.42 11.42 7.12
C THR A 285 15.15 10.23 8.03
N LEU A 286 14.87 9.06 7.45
CA LEU A 286 14.59 7.84 8.20
C LEU A 286 15.85 7.39 8.96
N GLY A 287 15.69 7.05 10.23
CA GLY A 287 16.77 6.52 11.07
C GLY A 287 16.21 5.70 12.24
N LEU A 288 17.08 4.94 12.91
CA LEU A 288 16.69 4.17 14.08
C LEU A 288 16.96 4.94 15.37
N SER A 289 15.93 5.09 16.20
CA SER A 289 16.01 5.70 17.52
C SER A 289 16.53 4.71 18.56
N SER A 290 17.37 5.23 19.46
CA SER A 290 17.91 4.48 20.59
C SER A 290 17.08 4.65 21.87
N SER A 291 15.78 4.95 21.75
CA SER A 291 14.93 5.26 22.90
C SER A 291 14.75 4.05 23.83
N ASN A 292 14.46 4.29 25.11
CA ASN A 292 14.16 3.22 26.07
C ASN A 292 12.89 2.42 25.71
N LEU A 293 12.04 2.95 24.82
CA LEU A 293 10.86 2.27 24.29
C LEU A 293 11.26 1.19 23.26
N THR A 294 12.35 1.42 22.51
CA THR A 294 12.85 0.52 21.46
C THR A 294 13.93 -0.45 21.96
N ILE A 295 14.72 -0.10 22.98
CA ILE A 295 15.81 -0.95 23.51
C ILE A 295 15.51 -1.41 24.94
N ARG A 296 15.27 -2.72 25.14
CA ARG A 296 15.18 -3.31 26.50
C ARG A 296 16.54 -3.26 27.22
N LYS A 297 16.53 -3.19 28.57
CA LYS A 297 17.76 -3.34 29.39
C LYS A 297 18.51 -4.62 28.99
N GLY A 298 19.77 -4.48 28.58
CA GLY A 298 20.62 -5.60 28.11
C GLY A 298 20.68 -5.79 26.58
N GLN A 299 19.89 -5.05 25.79
CA GLN A 299 19.88 -5.18 24.31
C GLN A 299 20.73 -4.13 23.56
N LYS A 300 21.59 -3.38 24.26
CA LYS A 300 22.46 -2.36 23.64
C LYS A 300 23.29 -2.91 22.47
N ASN A 301 23.84 -4.11 22.62
CA ASN A 301 24.62 -4.77 21.57
C ASN A 301 23.75 -5.15 20.35
N ARG A 302 22.49 -5.52 20.56
CA ARG A 302 21.54 -5.81 19.48
C ARG A 302 21.19 -4.53 18.70
N PHE A 303 20.92 -3.42 19.39
CA PHE A 303 20.69 -2.13 18.74
C PHE A 303 21.88 -1.67 17.90
N VAL A 304 23.11 -1.76 18.43
CA VAL A 304 24.32 -1.39 17.67
C VAL A 304 24.43 -2.20 16.37
N ARG A 305 24.10 -3.51 16.43
CA ARG A 305 24.06 -4.35 15.22
C ARG A 305 22.94 -3.93 14.28
N LEU A 306 21.72 -3.71 14.77
CA LEU A 306 20.59 -3.24 13.95
C LEU A 306 20.91 -1.94 13.22
N ASN A 307 21.43 -0.95 13.95
CA ASN A 307 21.80 0.34 13.39
C ASN A 307 22.90 0.20 12.32
N LYS A 308 23.86 -0.70 12.51
CA LYS A 308 24.89 -1.00 11.50
C LYS A 308 24.26 -1.54 10.21
N TYR A 309 23.38 -2.53 10.30
CA TYR A 309 22.73 -3.12 9.12
C TYR A 309 21.76 -2.14 8.45
N PHE A 310 21.04 -1.35 9.23
CA PHE A 310 20.14 -0.32 8.71
C PHE A 310 20.91 0.74 7.92
N ASN A 311 22.00 1.27 8.47
CA ASN A 311 22.84 2.23 7.75
C ASN A 311 23.43 1.63 6.47
N LEU A 312 23.84 0.36 6.50
CA LEU A 312 24.32 -0.34 5.30
C LEU A 312 23.23 -0.41 4.21
N LEU A 313 21.99 -0.72 4.58
CA LEU A 313 20.85 -0.70 3.66
C LEU A 313 20.65 0.70 3.06
N GLN A 314 20.69 1.74 3.88
CA GLN A 314 20.52 3.12 3.44
C GLN A 314 21.64 3.57 2.49
N ASP A 315 22.89 3.26 2.82
CA ASP A 315 24.07 3.63 2.01
C ASP A 315 24.06 2.92 0.65
N LYS A 316 23.79 1.62 0.63
CA LYS A 316 23.67 0.85 -0.62
C LYS A 316 22.49 1.33 -1.46
N TYR A 317 21.35 1.61 -0.84
CA TYR A 317 20.18 2.17 -1.50
C TYR A 317 20.48 3.55 -2.12
N ALA A 318 21.09 4.47 -1.37
CA ALA A 318 21.45 5.79 -1.86
C ALA A 318 22.48 5.72 -2.99
N THR A 319 23.47 4.83 -2.88
CA THR A 319 24.49 4.58 -3.92
C THR A 319 23.85 4.10 -5.21
N GLY A 320 23.01 3.07 -5.12
CA GLY A 320 22.35 2.52 -6.28
C GLY A 320 21.31 3.46 -6.92
N ARG A 321 20.59 4.24 -6.09
CA ARG A 321 19.71 5.34 -6.54
C ARG A 321 20.49 6.41 -7.31
N TYR A 322 21.70 6.75 -6.86
CA TYR A 322 22.58 7.68 -7.55
C TYR A 322 23.06 7.12 -8.90
N LEU A 323 23.45 5.85 -8.96
CA LEU A 323 23.81 5.19 -10.23
C LEU A 323 22.65 5.21 -11.22
N LEU A 324 21.42 4.95 -10.76
CA LEU A 324 20.21 5.05 -11.58
C LEU A 324 19.99 6.48 -12.11
N LEU A 325 20.18 7.51 -11.29
CA LEU A 325 20.08 8.89 -11.75
C LEU A 325 21.12 9.21 -12.84
N ASP A 326 22.37 8.79 -12.65
CA ASP A 326 23.48 9.11 -13.55
C ASP A 326 23.21 8.61 -14.97
N THR A 327 22.56 7.45 -15.13
CA THR A 327 22.18 6.92 -16.45
C THR A 327 21.06 7.71 -17.14
N LEU A 328 20.32 8.52 -16.39
CA LEU A 328 19.19 9.32 -16.86
C LEU A 328 19.56 10.79 -17.07
N ASN A 329 20.78 11.20 -16.71
CA ASN A 329 21.22 12.59 -16.85
C ASN A 329 21.92 12.81 -18.19
N PRO A 330 21.29 13.51 -19.16
CA PRO A 330 21.88 13.75 -20.47
C PRO A 330 23.13 14.67 -20.43
N GLU A 331 23.32 15.47 -19.39
CA GLU A 331 24.50 16.35 -19.26
C GLU A 331 25.76 15.60 -18.78
N HIS A 332 25.61 14.36 -18.29
CA HIS A 332 26.69 13.53 -17.76
C HIS A 332 27.25 12.51 -18.76
N ASP A 333 26.86 12.58 -20.04
CA ASP A 333 27.43 11.81 -21.14
C ASP A 333 28.86 12.30 -21.48
N LYS A 334 29.75 12.23 -20.50
CA LYS A 334 31.18 12.52 -20.65
C LYS A 334 31.87 11.24 -21.08
N GLN A 335 32.26 11.19 -22.36
CA GLN A 335 33.09 10.13 -22.94
C GLN A 335 34.48 10.13 -22.31
N TYR A 336 34.65 9.45 -21.18
CA TYR A 336 35.95 9.05 -20.66
C TYR A 336 36.22 7.59 -21.00
N LEU A 337 36.19 7.25 -22.30
CA LEU A 337 36.80 6.01 -22.74
C LEU A 337 38.30 6.26 -22.84
N ASP A 338 39.07 5.52 -22.05
CA ASP A 338 40.52 5.50 -22.19
C ASP A 338 40.85 5.01 -23.62
N ARG A 339 41.48 5.86 -24.42
CA ARG A 339 41.80 5.59 -25.85
C ARG A 339 42.86 4.48 -26.03
N SER A 340 43.20 3.77 -24.96
CA SER A 340 44.24 2.74 -24.89
C SER A 340 43.74 1.33 -25.25
N ALA A 341 42.42 1.11 -25.35
CA ALA A 341 41.86 -0.16 -25.83
C ALA A 341 41.92 -0.24 -27.37
N GLY A 342 42.74 -1.15 -27.90
CA GLY A 342 42.99 -1.29 -29.33
C GLY A 342 41.75 -1.59 -30.17
N GLU A 343 41.73 -1.08 -31.41
CA GLU A 343 40.64 -1.21 -32.39
C GLU A 343 40.19 -2.66 -32.70
N SER A 344 40.99 -3.67 -32.32
CA SER A 344 40.66 -5.08 -32.51
C SER A 344 39.71 -5.67 -31.46
N ASP A 345 39.70 -5.15 -30.22
CA ASP A 345 38.80 -5.62 -29.15
C ASP A 345 37.41 -4.95 -29.23
N LEU A 346 37.31 -3.81 -29.92
CA LEU A 346 36.06 -3.07 -30.10
C LEU A 346 35.04 -3.76 -31.03
N LYS A 347 35.48 -4.74 -31.84
CA LYS A 347 34.57 -5.47 -32.74
C LYS A 347 33.82 -6.63 -32.07
N SER A 348 34.28 -7.13 -30.93
CA SER A 348 33.52 -8.06 -30.06
C SER A 348 32.72 -7.33 -28.99
N ILE A 349 33.10 -6.09 -28.64
CA ILE A 349 32.24 -5.11 -27.95
C ILE A 349 31.22 -4.55 -28.96
N SER A 350 30.54 -5.44 -29.66
CA SER A 350 29.20 -5.13 -30.10
C SER A 350 28.33 -5.11 -28.83
N VAL A 351 27.45 -4.11 -28.68
CA VAL A 351 26.07 -4.29 -28.17
C VAL A 351 25.61 -3.45 -26.97
N LYS A 352 26.41 -2.91 -26.01
CA LYS A 352 25.82 -2.11 -24.88
C LYS A 352 26.63 -0.88 -24.44
N SER A 353 25.94 0.25 -24.22
CA SER A 353 26.52 1.55 -23.83
C SER A 353 26.93 1.57 -22.34
N ARG A 354 27.81 2.50 -21.95
CA ARG A 354 28.16 2.78 -20.54
C ARG A 354 26.91 2.85 -19.64
N ASN A 355 25.86 3.50 -20.12
CA ASN A 355 24.60 3.66 -19.39
C ASN A 355 23.95 2.31 -19.09
N PHE A 356 24.02 1.33 -19.99
CA PHE A 356 23.50 0.00 -19.70
C PHE A 356 24.27 -0.69 -18.57
N PHE A 357 25.60 -0.59 -18.56
CA PHE A 357 26.41 -1.18 -17.48
C PHE A 357 26.10 -0.51 -16.15
N GLN A 358 26.05 0.82 -16.11
CA GLN A 358 25.71 1.57 -14.90
C GLN A 358 24.29 1.24 -14.42
N LEU A 359 23.33 1.10 -15.34
CA LEU A 359 21.95 0.75 -15.01
C LEU A 359 21.85 -0.69 -14.49
N SER A 360 22.57 -1.62 -15.11
CA SER A 360 22.69 -3.01 -14.63
C SER A 360 23.31 -3.06 -13.24
N SER A 361 24.36 -2.26 -12.98
CA SER A 361 24.97 -2.14 -11.65
C SER A 361 24.01 -1.54 -10.63
N ALA A 362 23.25 -0.51 -10.99
CA ALA A 362 22.20 0.04 -10.14
C ALA A 362 21.14 -1.03 -9.82
N TYR A 363 20.71 -1.80 -10.83
CA TYR A 363 19.73 -2.86 -10.67
C TYR A 363 20.21 -3.97 -9.74
N LEU A 364 21.41 -4.52 -9.96
CA LEU A 364 21.99 -5.58 -9.13
C LEU A 364 22.29 -5.10 -7.70
N THR A 365 22.76 -3.86 -7.54
CA THR A 365 22.94 -3.24 -6.22
C THR A 365 21.59 -3.19 -5.48
N GLY A 366 20.55 -2.72 -6.17
CA GLY A 366 19.19 -2.68 -5.64
C GLY A 366 18.68 -4.08 -5.28
N TRP A 367 18.83 -5.06 -6.18
CA TRP A 367 18.35 -6.42 -5.97
C TRP A 367 18.99 -7.07 -4.75
N SER A 368 20.29 -6.84 -4.52
CA SER A 368 21.02 -7.38 -3.37
C SER A 368 20.52 -6.87 -2.00
N LEU A 369 19.82 -5.72 -1.97
CA LEU A 369 19.26 -5.16 -0.73
C LEU A 369 18.17 -6.05 -0.12
N TRP A 370 17.51 -6.89 -0.92
CA TRP A 370 16.61 -7.89 -0.36
C TRP A 370 17.35 -8.83 0.58
N ASP A 371 18.53 -9.32 0.22
CA ASP A 371 19.29 -10.22 1.08
C ASP A 371 19.86 -9.51 2.32
N ASP A 372 20.31 -8.27 2.17
CA ASP A 372 20.73 -7.43 3.32
C ASP A 372 19.58 -7.22 4.32
N ALA A 373 18.32 -7.11 3.84
CA ALA A 373 17.15 -7.00 4.69
C ALA A 373 16.91 -8.26 5.54
N ALA A 374 17.27 -9.44 5.01
CA ALA A 374 17.20 -10.68 5.77
C ALA A 374 18.14 -10.65 6.98
N GLU A 375 19.33 -10.05 6.84
CA GLU A 375 20.27 -9.89 7.95
C GLU A 375 19.71 -8.98 9.04
N PHE A 376 19.12 -7.84 8.64
CA PHE A 376 18.47 -6.93 9.57
C PHE A 376 17.36 -7.64 10.35
N ILE A 377 16.48 -8.35 9.65
CA ILE A 377 15.38 -9.13 10.23
C ILE A 377 15.94 -10.18 11.21
N SER A 378 16.95 -10.97 10.82
CA SER A 378 17.52 -11.96 11.73
C SER A 378 18.08 -11.35 13.01
N VAL A 379 18.77 -10.21 12.93
CA VAL A 379 19.22 -9.49 14.13
C VAL A 379 18.04 -8.96 14.94
N PHE A 380 16.98 -8.50 14.27
CA PHE A 380 15.78 -7.99 14.93
C PHE A 380 15.04 -9.09 15.68
N TRP A 381 14.93 -10.32 15.19
CA TRP A 381 14.29 -11.40 15.97
C TRP A 381 15.27 -12.24 16.79
N GLY A 382 16.59 -11.96 16.73
CA GLY A 382 17.60 -12.76 17.40
C GLY A 382 17.75 -14.17 16.82
N MET A 383 17.52 -14.29 15.51
CA MET A 383 17.58 -15.55 14.76
C MET A 383 18.95 -15.72 14.08
N GLU A 384 19.24 -16.95 13.66
CA GLU A 384 20.34 -17.20 12.73
C GLU A 384 20.08 -16.52 11.38
N ASN A 385 21.16 -16.15 10.68
CA ASN A 385 21.04 -15.51 9.37
C ASN A 385 20.69 -16.57 8.30
N PRO A 386 19.53 -16.46 7.63
CA PRO A 386 19.12 -17.40 6.59
C PRO A 386 19.84 -17.17 5.25
N GLY A 387 20.65 -16.11 5.14
CA GLY A 387 21.42 -15.73 3.96
C GLY A 387 20.63 -14.99 2.87
N SER A 388 19.30 -15.16 2.82
CA SER A 388 18.41 -14.45 1.89
C SER A 388 16.99 -14.33 2.42
N LEU A 389 16.20 -13.40 1.87
CA LEU A 389 14.76 -13.33 2.18
C LEU A 389 13.99 -14.53 1.65
N ARG A 390 14.43 -15.09 0.51
CA ARG A 390 13.85 -16.34 -0.01
C ARG A 390 13.98 -17.45 1.02
N SER A 391 15.16 -17.59 1.61
CA SER A 391 15.38 -18.59 2.66
C SER A 391 14.57 -18.28 3.92
N LEU A 392 14.57 -17.00 4.34
CA LEU A 392 13.82 -16.53 5.50
C LEU A 392 12.33 -16.89 5.41
N PHE A 393 11.67 -16.56 4.29
CA PHE A 393 10.22 -16.68 4.15
C PHE A 393 9.75 -18.05 3.64
N TYR A 394 10.53 -18.72 2.78
CA TYR A 394 10.05 -19.92 2.08
C TYR A 394 10.72 -21.23 2.49
N THR A 395 11.93 -21.22 3.07
CA THR A 395 12.66 -22.47 3.37
C THR A 395 12.95 -22.69 4.86
N GLY A 396 13.07 -21.65 5.68
CA GLY A 396 13.37 -21.76 7.12
C GLY A 396 12.18 -22.21 7.97
N THR A 397 12.23 -23.42 8.54
CA THR A 397 11.14 -23.98 9.37
C THR A 397 10.97 -23.26 10.72
N SER A 398 12.06 -22.87 11.37
CA SER A 398 12.05 -22.10 12.63
C SER A 398 11.51 -20.68 12.45
N VAL A 399 11.82 -20.05 11.31
CA VAL A 399 11.35 -18.70 10.98
C VAL A 399 9.88 -18.70 10.59
N LYS A 400 9.42 -19.70 9.82
CA LYS A 400 8.00 -19.87 9.51
C LYS A 400 7.15 -19.96 10.77
N SER A 401 7.55 -20.74 11.78
CA SER A 401 6.78 -20.79 13.03
C SER A 401 6.78 -19.46 13.77
N VAL A 402 7.91 -18.75 13.82
CA VAL A 402 8.04 -17.46 14.50
C VAL A 402 7.25 -16.37 13.78
N TRP A 403 7.28 -16.29 12.46
CA TRP A 403 6.52 -15.31 11.67
C TRP A 403 5.01 -15.64 11.61
N HIS A 404 4.61 -16.90 11.48
CA HIS A 404 3.20 -17.28 11.54
C HIS A 404 2.59 -17.06 12.94
N GLN A 405 3.40 -17.08 13.99
CA GLN A 405 2.98 -16.81 15.36
C GLN A 405 3.10 -15.32 15.73
N ASN A 406 4.08 -14.59 15.17
CA ASN A 406 4.34 -13.19 15.50
C ASN A 406 3.63 -12.23 14.54
N ARG A 407 2.73 -11.47 15.13
CA ARG A 407 1.74 -10.59 14.51
C ARG A 407 2.34 -9.24 14.09
N SER A 408 3.46 -9.23 13.36
CA SER A 408 4.23 -8.01 13.00
C SER A 408 3.77 -7.41 11.66
N PRO A 409 3.00 -6.30 11.64
CA PRO A 409 2.48 -5.71 10.40
C PRO A 409 3.59 -5.31 9.42
N SER A 410 4.72 -4.81 9.93
CA SER A 410 5.83 -4.37 9.09
C SER A 410 6.56 -5.55 8.44
N LEU A 411 6.74 -6.66 9.15
CA LEU A 411 7.30 -7.88 8.55
C LEU A 411 6.40 -8.43 7.46
N HIS A 412 5.08 -8.39 7.68
CA HIS A 412 4.09 -8.77 6.68
C HIS A 412 4.17 -7.89 5.43
N ALA A 413 4.30 -6.58 5.60
CA ALA A 413 4.50 -5.65 4.49
C ALA A 413 5.77 -5.98 3.68
N VAL A 414 6.91 -6.23 4.35
CA VAL A 414 8.16 -6.64 3.68
C VAL A 414 7.98 -7.95 2.93
N PHE A 415 7.30 -8.93 3.53
CA PHE A 415 7.04 -10.22 2.89
C PHE A 415 6.11 -10.08 1.67
N GLU A 416 5.04 -9.29 1.76
CA GLU A 416 4.16 -8.95 0.63
C GLU A 416 4.95 -8.33 -0.52
N LEU A 417 5.72 -7.27 -0.24
CA LEU A 417 6.56 -6.58 -1.23
C LEU A 417 7.52 -7.54 -1.94
N TYR A 418 8.21 -8.38 -1.16
CA TYR A 418 9.12 -9.36 -1.72
C TYR A 418 8.38 -10.41 -2.56
N SER A 419 7.25 -10.93 -2.06
CA SER A 419 6.46 -11.93 -2.77
C SER A 419 5.89 -11.43 -4.10
N GLU A 420 5.54 -10.15 -4.18
CA GLU A 420 5.13 -9.52 -5.45
C GLU A 420 6.25 -9.59 -6.49
N CYS A 421 7.52 -9.47 -6.07
CA CYS A 421 8.70 -9.47 -6.94
C CYS A 421 9.12 -10.88 -7.42
N ILE A 422 8.77 -11.95 -6.69
CA ILE A 422 9.21 -13.32 -7.03
C ILE A 422 8.07 -14.24 -7.52
N LEU A 423 6.85 -14.05 -7.02
CA LEU A 423 5.69 -14.92 -7.32
C LEU A 423 4.49 -14.14 -7.86
N GLY A 424 4.45 -12.82 -7.64
CA GLY A 424 3.29 -11.98 -7.93
C GLY A 424 3.41 -11.18 -9.22
N SER A 425 2.69 -10.05 -9.24
CA SER A 425 2.55 -9.17 -10.40
C SER A 425 3.86 -8.55 -10.88
N LYS A 426 4.92 -8.56 -10.06
CA LYS A 426 6.24 -7.98 -10.34
C LYS A 426 7.33 -9.03 -10.58
N GLN A 427 6.95 -10.28 -10.88
CA GLN A 427 7.91 -11.38 -11.16
C GLN A 427 8.95 -11.06 -12.25
N ARG A 428 8.66 -10.11 -13.15
CA ARG A 428 9.63 -9.63 -14.14
C ARG A 428 10.91 -9.10 -13.51
N MET A 429 10.85 -8.56 -12.29
CA MET A 429 12.02 -8.09 -11.57
C MET A 429 13.01 -9.22 -11.26
N GLU A 430 12.51 -10.36 -10.78
CA GLU A 430 13.37 -11.53 -10.52
C GLU A 430 13.97 -12.07 -11.82
N LYS A 431 13.18 -12.17 -12.88
CA LYS A 431 13.68 -12.62 -14.19
C LYS A 431 14.80 -11.72 -14.70
N MET A 432 14.65 -10.40 -14.55
CA MET A 432 15.66 -9.43 -14.92
C MET A 432 16.93 -9.58 -14.07
N ALA A 433 16.81 -9.77 -12.75
CA ALA A 433 17.95 -10.01 -11.88
C ALA A 433 18.76 -11.24 -12.32
N LEU A 434 18.07 -12.36 -12.56
CA LEU A 434 18.70 -13.60 -13.02
C LEU A 434 19.39 -13.42 -14.38
N ALA A 435 18.75 -12.72 -15.32
CA ALA A 435 19.34 -12.43 -16.63
C ALA A 435 20.63 -11.60 -16.52
N LEU A 436 20.67 -10.63 -15.59
CA LEU A 436 21.85 -9.82 -15.34
C LEU A 436 22.96 -10.59 -14.61
N GLU A 437 22.61 -11.42 -13.63
CA GLU A 437 23.57 -12.25 -12.86
C GLU A 437 24.26 -13.32 -13.70
N ASN A 438 23.57 -13.89 -14.69
CA ASN A 438 24.13 -14.87 -15.62
C ASN A 438 25.19 -14.28 -16.60
N GLY A 439 25.40 -12.96 -16.55
CA GLY A 439 26.51 -12.29 -17.21
C GLY A 439 26.29 -11.95 -18.69
N PRO A 440 27.35 -11.48 -19.38
CA PRO A 440 27.25 -10.78 -20.67
C PRO A 440 26.54 -11.56 -21.79
N ALA A 441 26.56 -12.89 -21.75
CA ALA A 441 25.92 -13.74 -22.75
C ALA A 441 24.40 -13.60 -22.78
N GLN A 442 23.75 -13.33 -21.64
CA GLN A 442 22.30 -13.08 -21.57
C GLN A 442 21.97 -11.59 -21.65
N TRP A 443 22.96 -10.72 -21.50
CA TRP A 443 22.72 -9.28 -21.55
C TRP A 443 22.20 -8.87 -22.92
N THR A 444 22.68 -9.46 -24.03
CA THR A 444 22.22 -9.11 -25.40
C THR A 444 20.70 -9.15 -25.60
N GLU A 445 19.97 -9.92 -24.78
CA GLU A 445 18.51 -10.06 -24.83
C GLU A 445 17.76 -9.06 -23.94
N VAL A 446 18.47 -8.34 -23.07
CA VAL A 446 17.88 -7.36 -22.14
C VAL A 446 17.62 -6.02 -22.84
N ASP A 447 16.35 -5.65 -22.94
CA ASP A 447 15.94 -4.31 -23.40
C ASP A 447 16.31 -3.22 -22.39
N TYR A 448 16.82 -2.09 -22.89
CA TYR A 448 17.33 -1.00 -22.04
C TYR A 448 16.20 -0.23 -21.36
N GLU A 449 15.11 0.06 -22.07
CA GLU A 449 13.98 0.81 -21.50
C GLU A 449 13.21 -0.06 -20.50
N GLU A 450 13.02 -1.36 -20.79
CA GLU A 450 12.47 -2.30 -19.81
C GLU A 450 13.34 -2.38 -18.55
N LEU A 451 14.66 -2.51 -18.69
CA LEU A 451 15.57 -2.54 -17.53
C LEU A 451 15.45 -1.25 -16.70
N LYS A 452 15.31 -0.10 -17.36
CA LYS A 452 15.19 1.21 -16.71
C LYS A 452 13.89 1.33 -15.91
N ASP A 453 12.77 0.93 -16.51
CA ASP A 453 11.46 0.94 -15.85
C ASP A 453 11.44 -0.03 -14.67
N LEU A 454 11.97 -1.25 -14.85
CA LEU A 454 12.10 -2.22 -13.76
C LEU A 454 13.03 -1.74 -12.66
N CYS A 455 14.10 -1.01 -13.00
CA CYS A 455 15.01 -0.43 -12.00
C CYS A 455 14.29 0.62 -11.15
N LEU A 456 13.56 1.55 -11.78
CA LEU A 456 12.75 2.55 -11.06
C LEU A 456 11.74 1.88 -10.12
N ASP A 457 11.00 0.88 -10.61
CA ASP A 457 10.03 0.16 -9.80
C ASP A 457 10.69 -0.61 -8.65
N LEU A 458 11.86 -1.21 -8.89
CA LEU A 458 12.65 -1.90 -7.86
C LEU A 458 13.05 -0.94 -6.75
N TYR A 459 13.62 0.23 -7.07
CA TYR A 459 14.00 1.22 -6.05
C TYR A 459 12.78 1.75 -5.29
N PHE A 460 11.62 1.89 -5.94
CA PHE A 460 10.39 2.21 -5.22
C PHE A 460 9.99 1.11 -4.22
N GLN A 461 10.11 -0.18 -4.58
CA GLN A 461 9.86 -1.29 -3.64
C GLN A 461 10.86 -1.32 -2.48
N LEU A 462 12.14 -1.08 -2.77
CA LEU A 462 13.20 -1.09 -1.77
C LEU A 462 13.06 0.09 -0.80
N ASN A 463 12.60 1.25 -1.27
CA ASN A 463 12.24 2.36 -0.40
C ASN A 463 11.20 1.93 0.64
N LEU A 464 10.09 1.34 0.20
CA LEU A 464 9.04 0.84 1.07
C LEU A 464 9.56 -0.24 2.04
N MET A 465 10.36 -1.18 1.55
CA MET A 465 10.97 -2.22 2.39
C MET A 465 11.80 -1.61 3.52
N ILE A 466 12.72 -0.68 3.21
CA ILE A 466 13.58 -0.03 4.22
C ILE A 466 12.73 0.77 5.21
N GLN A 467 11.70 1.47 4.73
CA GLN A 467 10.72 2.17 5.58
C GLN A 467 10.05 1.22 6.56
N TYR A 468 9.55 0.08 6.09
CA TYR A 468 8.92 -0.92 6.96
C TYR A 468 9.89 -1.52 7.98
N LEU A 469 11.16 -1.77 7.62
CA LEU A 469 12.17 -2.20 8.59
C LEU A 469 12.42 -1.16 9.68
N GLY A 470 12.44 0.13 9.32
CA GLY A 470 12.55 1.23 10.28
C GLY A 470 11.34 1.30 11.21
N ILE A 471 10.12 1.25 10.64
CA ILE A 471 8.86 1.24 11.39
C ILE A 471 8.82 0.07 12.38
N MET A 472 9.19 -1.12 11.92
CA MET A 472 9.25 -2.34 12.71
C MET A 472 10.12 -2.20 13.96
N HIS A 473 11.26 -1.51 13.81
CA HIS A 473 12.16 -1.19 14.92
C HIS A 473 11.58 -0.11 15.84
N GLU A 474 11.08 0.99 15.29
CA GLU A 474 10.53 2.11 16.08
C GLU A 474 9.30 1.70 16.90
N ARG A 475 8.51 0.78 16.37
CA ARG A 475 7.41 0.14 17.10
C ARG A 475 7.87 -0.93 18.07
N ASN A 476 9.10 -1.43 17.95
CA ASN A 476 9.56 -2.58 18.72
C ASN A 476 8.64 -3.79 18.53
N GLU A 477 8.36 -4.14 17.27
CA GLU A 477 7.40 -5.21 16.91
C GLU A 477 7.72 -6.59 17.48
N SER A 478 8.93 -6.79 18.01
CA SER A 478 9.36 -8.01 18.72
C SER A 478 8.90 -8.10 20.18
N ALA A 479 8.40 -7.03 20.79
CA ALA A 479 8.22 -6.94 22.23
C ALA A 479 6.77 -7.11 22.73
N THR A 480 5.80 -7.11 21.83
CA THR A 480 4.37 -7.13 22.17
C THR A 480 3.69 -8.35 21.56
N ASP A 481 3.02 -9.12 22.41
CA ASP A 481 2.24 -10.29 21.98
C ASP A 481 0.94 -9.87 21.25
N TYR A 482 0.56 -8.58 21.33
CA TYR A 482 -0.62 -8.01 20.69
C TYR A 482 -0.30 -6.64 20.07
N TRP A 483 -0.46 -6.53 18.76
CA TRP A 483 -0.41 -5.28 18.01
C TRP A 483 -1.82 -4.84 17.62
N ASP A 484 -2.27 -3.68 18.11
CA ASP A 484 -3.51 -3.01 17.66
C ASP A 484 -3.18 -2.07 16.49
N PHE A 485 -2.74 -2.65 15.36
CA PHE A 485 -2.58 -1.86 14.14
C PHE A 485 -3.99 -1.45 13.65
N PRO A 486 -4.22 -0.16 13.34
CA PRO A 486 -5.54 0.33 12.99
C PRO A 486 -6.06 -0.46 11.79
N ARG A 487 -7.17 -1.14 11.99
CA ARG A 487 -7.90 -1.84 10.93
C ARG A 487 -8.77 -0.82 10.20
N PRO A 488 -9.07 -1.06 8.91
CA PRO A 488 -10.12 -0.31 8.25
C PRO A 488 -11.40 -0.38 9.07
N LEU A 489 -12.03 0.76 9.33
CA LEU A 489 -13.45 0.83 9.62
C LEU A 489 -14.14 0.30 8.39
N TYR A 490 -14.48 -0.98 8.43
CA TYR A 490 -15.53 -1.48 7.56
C TYR A 490 -16.81 -0.88 8.11
N ASN A 491 -17.55 -0.14 7.27
CA ASN A 491 -18.77 0.57 7.66
C ASN A 491 -19.65 -0.28 8.58
N PHE A 492 -19.49 -0.10 9.89
CA PHE A 492 -20.48 -0.49 10.86
C PHE A 492 -21.45 0.69 10.85
N VAL A 493 -22.59 0.51 10.20
CA VAL A 493 -23.79 0.98 10.89
C VAL A 493 -23.71 0.28 12.23
N SER A 494 -23.49 1.03 13.31
CA SER A 494 -23.75 0.52 14.64
C SER A 494 -25.16 -0.05 14.56
N LEU A 495 -25.27 -1.38 14.48
CA LEU A 495 -26.44 -2.05 14.99
C LEU A 495 -26.46 -1.54 16.42
N ASN A 496 -27.33 -0.55 16.67
CA ASN A 496 -27.78 -0.24 18.01
C ASN A 496 -27.97 -1.60 18.63
N GLU A 497 -27.18 -1.89 19.67
CA GLU A 497 -27.21 -3.14 20.38
C GLU A 497 -28.66 -3.57 20.44
N ASP A 498 -28.93 -4.77 19.93
CA ASP A 498 -30.21 -5.42 20.08
C ASP A 498 -30.74 -5.06 21.45
N ASN A 499 -31.78 -4.20 21.44
CA ASN A 499 -32.64 -4.03 22.57
C ASN A 499 -33.17 -5.43 22.82
N LYS A 500 -32.51 -6.13 23.75
CA LYS A 500 -32.97 -7.34 24.39
C LYS A 500 -34.42 -7.11 24.80
N SER A 501 -35.34 -7.48 23.91
CA SER A 501 -36.77 -7.48 24.14
C SER A 501 -37.55 -8.18 23.02
N LYS A 502 -37.26 -9.45 22.77
CA LYS A 502 -38.15 -10.59 23.09
C LYS A 502 -37.69 -11.87 22.42
#